data_AF-A0A537NDZ9-F1
#
_entry.id   AF-A0A537NDZ9-F1
#
_cell.length_a   1.000
_cell.length_b   1.000
_cell.length_c   1.000
_cell.angle_alpha   90.00
_cell.angle_beta   90.00
_cell.angle_gamma   90.00
#
_symmetry.space_group_name_H-M   'P 1'
#
loop_
_entity.id
_entity.type
_entity.pdbx_description
1 polymer ?
#
loop_
_entity_poly.entity_id
_entity_poly.type
_entity_poly.pdbx_seq_one_letter_code
_entity_poly.pdbx_strand_id
1 'polypeptide(L)'
;LTAHFVRNPDWFDVVVGSNLFGDILSDLGPALTGSIGVAPSGNINPERKFPSMFEPVHGSAPDIAGKGIANPIGQIWSGAMMVRHLGYPEAAEAI
;
A
#
# COMPACT_ATOMS: atom_id res chain seq x y z
N LEU A 1 7.42 15.84 -10.41
CA LEU A 1 7.68 14.61 -9.64
C LEU A 1 7.40 13.36 -10.47
N THR A 2 6.21 13.23 -11.08
CA THR A 2 5.80 12.12 -11.97
C THR A 2 6.85 11.70 -13.01
N ALA A 3 7.42 12.65 -13.77
CA ALA A 3 8.44 12.36 -14.78
C ALA A 3 9.75 11.78 -14.21
N HIS A 4 10.02 11.98 -12.91
CA HIS A 4 11.18 11.39 -12.25
C HIS A 4 10.85 10.02 -11.65
N PHE A 5 9.63 9.78 -11.16
CA PHE A 5 9.18 8.43 -10.77
C PHE A 5 9.39 7.43 -11.90
N VAL A 6 9.08 7.82 -13.14
CA VAL A 6 9.25 6.94 -14.30
C VAL A 6 10.73 6.80 -14.72
N ARG A 7 11.48 7.91 -14.77
CA ARG A 7 12.83 7.91 -15.36
C ARG A 7 13.94 7.54 -14.38
N ASN A 8 13.76 7.86 -13.10
CA ASN A 8 14.75 7.68 -12.04
C ASN A 8 14.04 7.27 -10.73
N PRO A 9 13.32 6.12 -10.70
CA PRO A 9 12.58 5.68 -9.51
C PRO A 9 13.47 5.47 -8.28
N ASP A 10 14.74 5.13 -8.49
CA ASP A 10 15.76 4.87 -7.47
C ASP A 10 16.23 6.12 -6.71
N TRP A 11 15.84 7.33 -7.15
CA TRP A 11 16.17 8.58 -6.45
C TRP A 11 15.33 8.81 -5.18
N PHE A 12 14.25 8.04 -4.99
CA PHE A 12 13.27 8.29 -3.95
C PHE A 12 13.36 7.27 -2.82
N ASP A 13 13.38 7.77 -1.59
CA ASP A 13 13.26 6.97 -0.36
C ASP A 13 11.88 7.20 0.28
N VAL A 14 11.60 8.45 0.68
CA VAL A 14 10.29 8.87 1.21
C VAL A 14 9.73 10.06 0.44
N VAL A 15 8.45 10.00 0.07
CA VAL A 15 7.74 11.06 -0.64
C VAL A 15 6.53 11.51 0.17
N VAL A 16 6.39 12.83 0.35
CA VAL A 16 5.26 13.47 1.04
C VAL A 16 4.55 14.39 0.06
N GLY A 17 3.22 14.28 -0.03
CA GLY A 17 2.38 15.09 -0.90
C GLY A 17 1.05 15.47 -0.24
N SER A 18 0.37 16.46 -0.81
CA SER A 18 -1.03 16.71 -0.47
C SER A 18 -1.91 15.56 -0.98
N ASN A 19 -3.15 15.46 -0.50
CA ASN A 19 -4.06 14.35 -0.82
C ASN A 19 -4.14 14.05 -2.33
N LEU A 20 -4.46 15.04 -3.16
CA LEU A 20 -4.58 14.86 -4.61
C LEU A 20 -3.27 14.40 -5.29
N PHE A 21 -2.13 14.97 -4.91
CA PHE A 21 -0.85 14.58 -5.51
C PHE A 21 -0.35 13.25 -4.97
N GLY A 22 -0.65 12.95 -3.70
CA GLY A 22 -0.38 11.68 -3.06
C GLY A 22 -1.09 10.55 -3.80
N ASP A 23 -2.39 10.71 -4.06
CA ASP A 23 -3.23 9.75 -4.79
C ASP A 23 -2.65 9.39 -6.17
N ILE A 24 -2.33 10.40 -6.98
CA ILE A 24 -1.73 10.21 -8.31
C ILE A 24 -0.39 9.47 -8.23
N LEU A 25 0.44 9.80 -7.25
CA LEU A 25 1.79 9.23 -7.13
C LEU A 25 1.78 7.84 -6.47
N SER A 26 0.86 7.59 -5.55
CA SER A 26 0.70 6.30 -4.87
C SER A 26 0.19 5.21 -5.79
N ASP A 27 -0.56 5.55 -6.84
CA ASP A 27 -0.95 4.60 -7.90
C ASP A 27 0.20 4.38 -8.90
N LEU A 28 0.93 5.45 -9.24
CA LEU A 28 2.03 5.37 -10.19
C LEU A 28 3.18 4.48 -9.67
N GLY A 29 3.49 4.53 -8.38
CA GLY A 29 4.58 3.75 -7.78
C GLY A 29 4.42 2.24 -8.02
N PRO A 30 3.35 1.60 -7.52
CA PRO A 30 3.06 0.18 -7.75
C PRO A 30 2.91 -0.22 -9.22
N ALA A 31 2.37 0.68 -10.06
CA ALA A 31 2.29 0.44 -11.49
C ALA A 31 3.69 0.31 -12.13
N LEU A 32 4.67 1.09 -11.67
CA LEU A 32 6.05 1.02 -12.14
C LEU A 32 6.81 -0.20 -11.59
N THR A 33 6.48 -0.68 -10.39
CA THR A 33 7.13 -1.85 -9.78
C THR A 33 6.53 -3.18 -10.23
N GLY A 34 5.45 -3.14 -11.02
CA GLY A 34 4.94 -4.28 -11.80
C GLY A 34 3.54 -4.78 -11.40
N SER A 35 2.97 -4.34 -10.29
CA SER A 35 1.57 -4.68 -9.96
C SER A 35 0.98 -3.78 -8.87
N ILE A 36 -0.11 -3.09 -9.20
CA ILE A 36 -0.97 -2.43 -8.21
C ILE A 36 -1.61 -3.46 -7.27
N GLY A 37 -1.83 -4.69 -7.75
CA GLY A 37 -2.48 -5.77 -7.00
C GLY A 37 -1.73 -6.27 -5.77
N VAL A 38 -0.46 -5.88 -5.59
CA VAL A 38 0.34 -6.27 -4.40
C VAL A 38 0.64 -5.11 -3.48
N ALA A 39 0.23 -3.88 -3.81
CA ALA A 39 0.55 -2.71 -3.00
C ALA A 39 -0.26 -2.70 -1.70
N PRO A 40 0.42 -2.69 -0.53
CA PRO A 40 -0.25 -2.51 0.75
C PRO A 40 -0.45 -1.02 1.04
N SER A 41 -1.39 -0.70 1.93
CA SER A 41 -1.67 0.68 2.34
C SER A 41 -2.13 0.79 3.79
N GLY A 42 -2.01 2.00 4.35
CA GLY A 42 -2.45 2.32 5.70
C GLY A 42 -2.94 3.75 5.82
N ASN A 43 -4.16 3.91 6.32
CA ASN A 43 -4.77 5.15 6.74
C ASN A 43 -4.50 5.34 8.24
N ILE A 44 -3.45 6.09 8.55
CA ILE A 44 -2.92 6.22 9.91
C ILE A 44 -3.55 7.40 10.64
N ASN A 45 -4.05 7.17 11.86
CA ASN A 45 -4.29 8.24 12.84
C ASN A 45 -3.04 8.40 13.74
N PRO A 46 -2.19 9.41 13.52
CA PRO A 46 -0.90 9.49 14.21
C PRO A 46 -1.03 9.65 15.73
N GLU A 47 -2.09 10.31 16.19
CA GLU A 47 -2.37 10.53 17.62
C GLU A 47 -2.85 9.26 18.33
N ARG A 48 -3.20 8.20 17.58
CA ARG A 48 -3.75 6.93 18.07
C ARG A 48 -5.00 7.08 18.94
N LYS A 49 -5.74 8.17 18.76
CA LYS A 49 -7.03 8.39 19.42
C LYS A 49 -8.12 7.52 18.81
N PHE A 50 -7.99 7.23 17.52
CA PHE A 50 -8.86 6.35 16.75
C PHE A 50 -8.03 5.24 16.10
N PRO A 51 -8.61 4.08 15.83
CA PRO A 51 -7.90 3.01 15.14
C PRO A 51 -7.51 3.45 13.73
N SER A 52 -6.25 3.18 13.36
CA SER A 52 -5.78 3.25 11.98
C SER A 52 -6.40 2.12 11.16
N MET A 53 -6.55 2.30 9.84
CA MET A 53 -7.09 1.30 8.93
C MET A 53 -6.02 0.83 7.95
N PHE A 54 -6.01 -0.46 7.61
CA PHE A 54 -5.04 -1.07 6.71
C PHE A 54 -5.77 -1.91 5.67
N GLU A 55 -5.51 -1.65 4.41
CA GLU A 55 -6.23 -2.25 3.27
C GLU A 55 -5.30 -2.36 2.05
N PRO A 56 -5.54 -3.29 1.12
CA PRO A 56 -4.81 -3.32 -0.14
C PRO A 56 -5.21 -2.14 -1.01
N VAL A 57 -4.30 -1.65 -1.84
CA VAL A 57 -4.60 -0.55 -2.79
C VAL A 57 -5.59 -0.98 -3.87
N HIS A 58 -5.59 -2.26 -4.26
CA HIS A 58 -6.46 -2.74 -5.33
C HIS A 58 -7.95 -2.65 -4.97
N GLY A 59 -8.78 -2.42 -5.99
CA GLY A 59 -10.23 -2.39 -5.83
C GLY A 59 -10.87 -3.77 -5.61
N SER A 60 -12.20 -3.80 -5.65
CA SER A 60 -13.01 -4.98 -5.33
C SER A 60 -13.01 -6.10 -6.37
N ALA A 61 -12.56 -5.83 -7.60
CA ALA A 61 -12.47 -6.79 -8.72
C ALA A 61 -13.72 -7.70 -8.85
N PRO A 62 -14.92 -7.14 -9.08
CA PRO A 62 -16.18 -7.88 -9.00
C PRO A 62 -16.33 -8.96 -10.07
N ASP A 63 -15.64 -8.82 -11.19
CA ASP A 63 -15.60 -9.78 -12.29
C ASP A 63 -14.93 -11.12 -11.91
N ILE A 64 -14.10 -11.14 -10.86
CA ILE A 64 -13.42 -12.33 -10.35
C ILE A 64 -13.88 -12.78 -8.96
N ALA A 65 -14.87 -12.10 -8.37
CA ALA A 65 -15.40 -12.42 -7.05
C ALA A 65 -15.90 -13.88 -6.99
N GLY A 66 -15.54 -14.59 -5.92
CA GLY A 66 -15.93 -15.99 -5.69
C GLY A 66 -15.21 -17.03 -6.56
N LYS A 67 -14.30 -16.61 -7.47
CA LYS A 67 -13.57 -17.54 -8.35
C LYS A 67 -12.27 -18.07 -7.75
N GLY A 68 -11.83 -17.53 -6.61
CA GLY A 68 -10.58 -17.95 -5.95
C GLY A 68 -9.30 -17.60 -6.72
N ILE A 69 -9.35 -16.60 -7.61
CA ILE A 69 -8.22 -16.19 -8.46
C ILE A 69 -7.65 -14.81 -8.09
N ALA A 70 -8.22 -14.14 -7.08
CA ALA A 70 -7.68 -12.87 -6.59
C ALA A 70 -6.34 -13.11 -5.89
N ASN A 71 -5.36 -12.24 -6.17
CA ASN A 71 -4.06 -12.29 -5.50
C ASN A 71 -4.18 -11.70 -4.08
N PRO A 72 -3.96 -12.47 -3.00
CA PRO A 72 -4.16 -11.98 -1.64
C PRO A 72 -2.97 -11.18 -1.07
N ILE A 73 -1.85 -11.08 -1.80
CA ILE A 73 -0.59 -10.53 -1.27
C ILE A 73 -0.75 -9.08 -0.79
N GLY A 74 -1.47 -8.23 -1.53
CA GLY A 74 -1.72 -6.84 -1.08
C GLY A 74 -2.40 -6.80 0.29
N GLN A 75 -3.41 -7.65 0.51
CA GLN A 75 -4.13 -7.71 1.79
C GLN A 75 -3.24 -8.27 2.92
N ILE A 76 -2.43 -9.29 2.61
CA ILE A 76 -1.51 -9.90 3.58
C ILE A 76 -0.47 -8.88 4.04
N TRP A 77 0.15 -8.14 3.12
CA TRP A 77 1.15 -7.12 3.45
C TRP A 77 0.54 -5.89 4.13
N SER A 78 -0.71 -5.52 3.84
CA SER A 78 -1.43 -4.53 4.66
C SER A 78 -1.64 -5.04 6.09
N GLY A 79 -1.89 -6.33 6.26
CA GLY A 79 -1.89 -6.99 7.57
C GLY A 79 -0.54 -6.90 8.28
N ALA A 80 0.57 -7.14 7.58
CA ALA A 80 1.92 -6.98 8.14
C ALA A 80 2.17 -5.53 8.59
N MET A 81 1.76 -4.53 7.79
CA MET A 81 1.83 -3.11 8.18
C MET A 81 1.03 -2.83 9.46
N MET A 82 -0.17 -3.41 9.60
CA MET A 82 -1.00 -3.28 10.80
C MET A 82 -0.29 -3.88 12.02
N VAL A 83 0.22 -5.10 11.91
CA VAL A 83 0.93 -5.79 13.00
C VAL A 83 2.15 -4.99 13.45
N ARG A 84 2.90 -4.42 12.50
CA ARG A 84 4.01 -3.50 12.78
C ARG A 84 3.52 -2.25 13.50
N HIS A 85 2.43 -1.62 13.05
CA HIS A 85 1.85 -0.43 13.67
C HIS A 85 1.37 -0.66 15.12
N LEU A 86 0.90 -1.87 15.42
CA LEU A 86 0.46 -2.32 16.75
C LEU A 86 1.63 -2.61 17.72
N GLY A 87 2.89 -2.51 17.25
CA GLY A 87 4.08 -2.67 18.09
C GLY A 87 4.67 -4.07 18.08
N TYR A 88 4.37 -4.90 17.07
CA TYR A 88 4.90 -6.26 16.93
C TYR A 88 5.78 -6.41 15.67
N PRO A 89 6.96 -5.77 15.62
CA PRO A 89 7.80 -5.76 14.42
C PRO A 89 8.31 -7.14 14.01
N GLU A 90 8.65 -8.02 14.97
CA GLU A 90 9.12 -9.38 14.68
C GLU A 90 8.02 -10.26 14.07
N ALA A 91 6.79 -10.11 14.57
CA ALA A 91 5.65 -10.82 14.00
C ALA A 91 5.30 -10.30 12.61
N ALA A 92 5.43 -8.98 12.38
CA ALA A 92 5.22 -8.40 11.06
C ALA A 92 6.26 -8.86 10.02
N GLU A 93 7.51 -9.08 10.43
CA GLU A 93 8.59 -9.55 9.55
C GLU A 93 8.44 -11.04 9.17
N ALA A 94 7.70 -11.81 9.98
CA ALA A 94 7.41 -13.21 9.71
C ALA A 94 6.26 -13.44 8.71
N ILE A 95 5.59 -12.36 8.27
CA ILE A 95 4.47 -12.35 7.31
C ILE A 95 5.00 -12.03 5.92
#